data_AF-X1AS71-F1
#
_entry.id   AF-X1AS71-F1
#
_cell.length_a   1.000
_cell.length_b   1.000
_cell.length_c   1.000
_cell.angle_alpha   90.00
_cell.angle_beta   90.00
_cell.angle_gamma   90.00
#
_symmetry.space_group_name_H-M   'P 1'
#
loop_
_entity.id
_entity.type
_entity.pdbx_description
1 polymer ?
#
loop_
_entity_poly.entity_id
_entity_poly.type
_entity_poly.pdbx_seq_one_letter_code
_entity_poly.pdbx_strand_id
1 'polypeptide(L)'
;KKKYLLLRTHHAKGKWRKLNTSLNDSYKADEQSALLKQMEELQVADEKGNYKTTWKIIHDISGKKRKCSPKVKKRDGSAPSGDKDLLAEWREYFCALLNNDNGLSLSDLPPPAKKDLPISTDPPTCDETRKAIQAMNSNKAAGLDWAITAEALQGGGEVTLDIIHKFCVEVFTTSAPPKQWITNIIVPLPKKGDLS
;
A
#
# COMPACT_ATOMS: atom_id res chain seq x y z
N LYS A 1 -7.37 -37.24 -35.93
CA LYS A 1 -5.94 -37.08 -35.54
C LYS A 1 -5.02 -38.31 -35.78
N LYS A 2 -5.45 -39.43 -36.42
CA LYS A 2 -4.58 -40.62 -36.64
C LYS A 2 -4.52 -41.14 -38.10
N LYS A 3 -4.59 -40.27 -39.12
CA LYS A 3 -4.42 -40.70 -40.53
C LYS A 3 -2.96 -41.00 -40.91
N TYR A 4 -1.98 -40.44 -40.19
CA TYR A 4 -0.55 -40.56 -40.52
C TYR A 4 0.17 -41.75 -39.87
N LEU A 5 -0.45 -42.42 -38.89
CA LEU A 5 0.14 -43.59 -38.23
C LEU A 5 0.03 -44.88 -39.06
N LEU A 6 -0.82 -44.90 -40.09
CA LEU A 6 -1.17 -46.11 -40.84
C LEU A 6 -0.38 -46.34 -42.14
N LEU A 7 0.46 -45.38 -42.58
CA LEU A 7 1.29 -45.49 -43.79
C LEU A 7 2.76 -45.27 -43.45
N ARG A 8 3.40 -46.32 -42.91
CA ARG A 8 4.78 -46.32 -42.43
C ARG A 8 5.78 -46.57 -43.58
N THR A 9 5.72 -45.77 -44.64
CA THR A 9 6.71 -45.82 -45.74
C THR A 9 7.88 -44.84 -45.50
N HIS A 10 9.07 -45.14 -46.01
CA HIS A 10 10.26 -44.27 -45.87
C HIS A 10 10.00 -42.83 -46.37
N HIS A 11 9.20 -42.72 -47.45
CA HIS A 11 8.77 -41.45 -48.03
C HIS A 11 7.89 -40.61 -47.08
N ALA A 12 6.94 -41.24 -46.36
CA ALA A 12 6.08 -40.57 -45.39
C ALA A 12 6.86 -40.01 -44.19
N LYS A 13 7.89 -40.73 -43.72
CA LYS A 13 8.81 -40.24 -42.67
C LYS A 13 9.66 -39.05 -43.12
N GLY A 14 10.10 -39.03 -44.39
CA GLY A 14 10.82 -37.90 -44.98
C GLY A 14 9.96 -36.64 -45.06
N LYS A 15 8.70 -36.78 -45.51
CA LYS A 15 7.73 -35.68 -45.58
C LYS A 15 7.38 -35.12 -44.19
N TRP A 16 7.17 -35.98 -43.19
CA TRP A 16 6.91 -35.55 -41.81
C TRP A 16 8.09 -34.77 -41.22
N ARG A 17 9.34 -35.24 -41.41
CA ARG A 17 10.53 -34.52 -40.92
C ARG A 17 10.63 -33.12 -41.50
N LYS A 18 10.45 -32.96 -42.83
CA LYS A 18 10.45 -31.64 -43.49
C LYS A 18 9.36 -30.71 -42.93
N LEU A 19 8.14 -31.23 -42.76
CA LEU A 19 7.04 -30.45 -42.20
C LEU A 19 7.29 -30.06 -40.73
N ASN A 20 7.84 -30.97 -39.92
CA ASN A 20 8.15 -30.71 -38.52
C ASN A 20 9.29 -29.71 -38.35
N THR A 21 10.31 -29.77 -39.19
CA THR A 21 11.38 -28.75 -39.24
C THR A 21 10.81 -27.39 -39.63
N SER A 22 10.03 -27.31 -40.71
CA SER A 22 9.40 -26.06 -41.15
C SER A 22 8.49 -25.45 -40.08
N LEU A 23 7.74 -26.29 -39.35
CA LEU A 23 6.89 -25.86 -38.25
C LEU A 23 7.71 -25.34 -37.05
N ASN A 24 8.81 -26.01 -36.72
CA ASN A 24 9.69 -25.58 -35.63
C ASN A 24 10.41 -24.27 -35.97
N ASP A 25 10.77 -24.08 -37.24
CA ASP A 25 11.38 -22.84 -37.72
C ASP A 25 10.39 -21.68 -37.68
N SER A 26 9.12 -21.90 -38.04
CA SER A 26 8.09 -20.87 -37.88
C SER A 26 7.86 -20.50 -36.41
N TYR A 27 7.86 -21.47 -35.48
CA TYR A 27 7.74 -21.16 -34.05
C TYR A 27 8.91 -20.34 -33.52
N LYS A 28 10.14 -20.65 -33.93
CA LYS A 28 11.32 -19.86 -33.56
C LYS A 28 11.26 -18.43 -34.13
N ALA A 29 10.79 -18.29 -35.37
CA ALA A 29 10.63 -16.98 -35.99
C ALA A 29 9.58 -16.14 -35.24
N ASP A 30 8.44 -16.76 -34.87
CA ASP A 30 7.40 -16.10 -34.09
C ASP A 30 7.92 -15.68 -32.70
N GLU A 31 8.66 -16.55 -32.01
CA GLU A 31 9.29 -16.25 -30.72
C GLU A 31 10.27 -15.07 -30.81
N GLN A 32 11.13 -15.06 -31.84
CA GLN A 32 12.05 -13.96 -32.09
C GLN A 32 11.31 -12.65 -32.39
N SER A 33 10.24 -12.70 -33.19
CA SER A 33 9.43 -11.52 -33.50
C SER A 33 8.76 -10.93 -32.25
N ALA A 34 8.29 -11.77 -31.34
CA ALA A 34 7.69 -11.34 -30.08
C ALA A 34 8.71 -10.65 -29.17
N LEU A 35 9.92 -11.21 -29.05
CA LEU A 35 11.00 -10.62 -28.25
C LEU A 35 11.45 -9.27 -28.82
N LEU A 36 11.61 -9.16 -30.14
CA LEU A 36 11.99 -7.91 -30.79
C LEU A 36 10.96 -6.80 -30.53
N LYS A 37 9.67 -7.12 -30.61
CA LYS A 37 8.59 -6.18 -30.28
C LYS A 37 8.66 -5.69 -28.83
N GLN A 38 8.94 -6.60 -27.88
CA GLN A 38 9.11 -6.22 -26.47
C GLN A 38 10.34 -5.31 -26.26
N MET A 39 11.42 -5.53 -27.00
CA MET A 39 12.62 -4.68 -26.93
C MET A 39 12.38 -3.29 -27.53
N GLU A 40 11.60 -3.19 -28.59
CA GLU A 40 11.19 -1.91 -29.18
C GLU A 40 10.31 -1.10 -28.21
N GLU A 41 9.32 -1.76 -27.59
CA GLU A 41 8.49 -1.15 -26.55
C GLU A 41 9.32 -0.67 -25.34
N LEU A 42 10.37 -1.42 -24.97
CA LEU A 42 11.31 -1.06 -23.91
C LEU A 42 12.07 0.23 -24.25
N GLN A 43 12.63 0.33 -25.46
CA GLN A 43 13.37 1.52 -25.90
C GLN A 43 12.48 2.76 -25.91
N VAL A 44 11.28 2.66 -26.48
CA VAL A 44 10.32 3.78 -26.52
C VAL A 44 9.90 4.22 -25.11
N ALA A 45 9.75 3.27 -24.17
CA ALA A 45 9.42 3.59 -22.79
C ALA A 45 10.56 4.30 -22.05
N ASP A 46 11.81 3.89 -22.30
CA ASP A 46 13.00 4.48 -21.70
C ASP A 46 13.27 5.91 -22.21
N GLU A 47 13.16 6.13 -23.52
CA GLU A 47 13.27 7.45 -24.14
C GLU A 47 12.24 8.46 -23.59
N LYS A 48 11.05 7.96 -23.23
CA LYS A 48 9.97 8.76 -22.62
C LYS A 48 10.09 8.90 -21.11
N GLY A 49 11.11 8.32 -20.47
CA GLY A 49 11.29 8.34 -19.01
C GLY A 49 10.21 7.56 -18.25
N ASN A 50 9.50 6.63 -18.89
CA ASN A 50 8.43 5.84 -18.27
C ASN A 50 9.00 4.60 -17.56
N TYR A 51 9.74 4.85 -16.47
CA TYR A 51 10.46 3.82 -15.72
C TYR A 51 9.57 2.65 -15.27
N LYS A 52 8.28 2.90 -14.96
CA LYS A 52 7.32 1.84 -14.57
C LYS A 52 7.15 0.81 -15.68
N THR A 53 7.02 1.27 -16.92
CA THR A 53 6.82 0.39 -18.09
C THR A 53 8.13 -0.29 -18.47
N THR A 54 9.24 0.44 -18.43
CA THR A 54 10.60 -0.09 -18.67
C THR A 54 10.92 -1.27 -17.73
N TRP A 55 10.75 -1.08 -16.42
CA TRP A 55 11.00 -2.15 -15.44
C TRP A 55 10.04 -3.33 -15.56
N LYS A 56 8.77 -3.09 -15.94
CA LYS A 56 7.81 -4.16 -16.19
C LYS A 56 8.28 -5.07 -17.33
N ILE A 57 8.68 -4.49 -18.46
CA ILE A 57 9.15 -5.25 -19.63
C ILE A 57 10.44 -6.02 -19.30
N ILE A 58 11.38 -5.40 -18.57
CA ILE A 58 12.60 -6.07 -18.08
C ILE A 58 12.26 -7.28 -17.21
N HIS A 59 11.27 -7.16 -16.32
CA HIS A 59 10.83 -8.27 -15.46
C HIS A 59 10.16 -9.40 -16.25
N ASP A 60 9.38 -9.07 -17.28
CA ASP A 60 8.73 -10.03 -18.16
C ASP A 60 9.77 -10.81 -19.00
N ILE A 61 10.76 -10.11 -19.60
CA ILE A 61 11.85 -10.74 -20.39
C ILE A 61 12.78 -11.58 -19.50
N SER A 62 13.16 -11.07 -18.32
CA SER A 62 14.09 -11.79 -17.43
C SER A 62 13.47 -13.00 -16.72
N GLY A 63 12.15 -13.22 -16.87
CA GLY A 63 11.42 -14.28 -16.19
C GLY A 63 11.39 -14.13 -14.67
N LYS A 64 11.91 -13.02 -14.12
CA LYS A 64 11.86 -12.69 -12.69
C LYS A 64 10.45 -12.18 -12.34
N LYS A 65 9.46 -13.07 -12.41
CA LYS A 65 8.17 -12.84 -11.78
C LYS A 65 8.43 -12.75 -10.27
N ARG A 66 8.53 -11.52 -9.75
CA ARG A 66 8.37 -11.30 -8.31
C ARG A 66 7.00 -11.87 -7.97
N LYS A 67 6.98 -12.99 -7.23
CA LYS A 67 5.80 -13.35 -6.46
C LYS A 67 5.61 -12.20 -5.48
N CYS A 68 4.71 -11.27 -5.80
CA CYS A 68 4.16 -10.41 -4.77
C CYS A 68 3.25 -11.34 -3.96
N SER A 69 3.83 -12.11 -3.05
CA SER A 69 3.04 -12.69 -1.97
C SER A 69 2.38 -11.50 -1.27
N PRO A 70 1.07 -11.57 -0.98
CA PRO A 70 0.51 -10.70 0.03
C PRO A 70 1.36 -10.94 1.28
N LYS A 71 2.16 -9.96 1.68
CA LYS A 71 2.93 -10.01 2.93
C LYS A 71 2.02 -10.03 4.16
N VAL A 72 0.72 -9.85 3.95
CA VAL A 72 -0.31 -9.85 4.96
C VAL A 72 -1.02 -11.19 4.91
N LYS A 73 -1.02 -11.90 6.04
CA LYS A 73 -1.75 -13.15 6.24
C LYS A 73 -3.02 -12.86 7.03
N LYS A 74 -4.04 -13.69 6.81
CA LYS A 74 -5.22 -13.73 7.66
C LYS A 74 -4.89 -14.29 9.05
N ARG A 75 -5.83 -14.21 9.98
CA ARG A 75 -5.71 -14.79 11.34
C ARG A 75 -5.43 -16.29 11.32
N ASP A 76 -5.95 -17.02 10.33
CA ASP A 76 -5.70 -18.46 10.13
C ASP A 76 -4.35 -18.78 9.47
N GLY A 77 -3.54 -17.75 9.15
CA GLY A 77 -2.24 -17.89 8.49
C GLY A 77 -2.28 -18.02 6.97
N SER A 78 -3.48 -18.03 6.36
CA SER A 78 -3.65 -18.09 4.91
C SER A 78 -3.43 -16.73 4.23
N ALA A 79 -3.19 -16.76 2.92
CA ALA A 79 -3.11 -15.53 2.13
C ALA A 79 -4.53 -15.03 1.77
N PRO A 80 -4.79 -13.72 1.82
CA PRO A 80 -6.02 -13.13 1.31
C PRO A 80 -6.21 -13.48 -0.17
N SER A 81 -7.44 -13.81 -0.55
CA SER A 81 -7.81 -14.13 -1.94
C SER A 81 -7.91 -12.88 -2.84
N GLY A 82 -7.88 -11.69 -2.23
CA GLY A 82 -7.89 -10.38 -2.91
C GLY A 82 -8.17 -9.22 -1.94
N ASP A 83 -8.28 -8.00 -2.47
CA ASP A 83 -8.40 -6.77 -1.67
C ASP A 83 -9.65 -6.75 -0.78
N LYS A 84 -10.79 -7.23 -1.27
CA LYS A 84 -12.05 -7.27 -0.49
C LYS A 84 -11.95 -8.19 0.73
N ASP A 85 -11.31 -9.34 0.54
CA ASP A 85 -11.10 -10.35 1.57
C ASP A 85 -10.09 -9.84 2.62
N LEU A 86 -9.02 -9.18 2.17
CA LEU A 86 -8.07 -8.50 3.04
C LEU A 86 -8.73 -7.39 3.89
N LEU A 87 -9.58 -6.56 3.28
CA LEU A 87 -10.29 -5.49 3.98
C LEU A 87 -11.27 -6.02 5.03
N ALA A 88 -11.98 -7.11 4.72
CA ALA A 88 -12.89 -7.77 5.67
C ALA A 88 -12.11 -8.30 6.88
N GLU A 89 -10.99 -9.00 6.64
CA GLU A 89 -10.10 -9.50 7.69
C GLU A 89 -9.55 -8.36 8.56
N TRP A 90 -9.15 -7.24 7.94
CA TRP A 90 -8.66 -6.06 8.65
C TRP A 90 -9.73 -5.42 9.52
N ARG A 91 -10.95 -5.28 8.98
CA ARG A 91 -12.09 -4.78 9.74
C ARG A 91 -12.32 -5.65 10.96
N GLU A 92 -12.38 -6.97 10.81
CA GLU A 92 -12.59 -7.88 11.93
C GLU A 92 -11.45 -7.85 12.95
N TYR A 93 -10.19 -7.83 12.49
CA TYR A 93 -9.02 -7.73 13.35
C TYR A 93 -9.04 -6.44 14.18
N PHE A 94 -9.21 -5.27 13.55
CA PHE A 94 -9.21 -4.00 14.26
C PHE A 94 -10.47 -3.79 15.11
N CYS A 95 -11.64 -4.28 14.69
CA CYS A 95 -12.83 -4.27 15.55
C CYS A 95 -12.58 -5.08 16.82
N ALA A 96 -12.02 -6.29 16.72
CA ALA A 96 -11.71 -7.09 17.89
C ALA A 96 -10.62 -6.46 18.77
N LEU A 97 -9.61 -5.83 18.16
CA LEU A 97 -8.49 -5.21 18.89
C LEU A 97 -8.89 -3.92 19.63
N LEU A 98 -9.64 -3.04 18.96
CA LEU A 98 -9.95 -1.68 19.44
C LEU A 98 -11.26 -1.61 20.21
N ASN A 99 -12.24 -2.44 19.87
CA ASN A 99 -13.54 -2.49 20.56
C ASN A 99 -13.61 -3.67 21.53
N ASN A 100 -12.46 -4.12 22.05
CA ASN A 100 -12.46 -5.18 23.04
C ASN A 100 -13.09 -4.63 24.34
N ASP A 101 -14.38 -4.92 24.53
CA ASP A 101 -15.01 -4.85 25.84
C ASP A 101 -14.31 -5.91 26.70
N ASN A 102 -13.17 -5.54 27.31
CA ASN A 102 -12.41 -6.39 28.23
C ASN A 102 -13.19 -6.69 29.52
N GLY A 103 -14.53 -6.69 29.49
CA GLY A 103 -15.38 -6.86 30.66
C GLY A 103 -15.11 -5.81 31.73
N LEU A 104 -14.48 -4.67 31.38
CA LEU A 104 -14.32 -3.54 32.28
C LEU A 104 -15.73 -3.02 32.57
N SER A 105 -16.33 -3.57 33.63
CA SER A 105 -17.55 -3.03 34.17
C SER A 105 -17.26 -1.59 34.56
N LEU A 106 -18.25 -0.71 34.45
CA LEU A 106 -18.16 0.62 35.08
C LEU A 106 -17.83 0.52 36.58
N SER A 107 -18.05 -0.66 37.19
CA SER A 107 -17.65 -1.01 38.56
C SER A 107 -16.14 -1.20 38.76
N ASP A 108 -15.40 -1.54 37.71
CA ASP A 108 -13.94 -1.72 37.75
C ASP A 108 -13.19 -0.40 37.49
N LEU A 109 -13.89 0.63 37.02
CA LEU A 109 -13.33 1.96 36.90
C LEU A 109 -13.11 2.57 38.29
N PRO A 110 -11.97 3.24 38.52
CA PRO A 110 -11.79 3.98 39.75
C PRO A 110 -12.93 5.00 39.90
N PRO A 111 -13.45 5.22 41.12
CA PRO A 111 -14.47 6.23 41.34
C PRO A 111 -13.98 7.60 40.86
N PRO A 112 -14.88 8.46 40.36
CA PRO A 112 -14.51 9.78 39.89
C PRO A 112 -13.73 10.53 40.97
N ALA A 113 -12.76 11.33 40.54
CA ALA A 113 -11.92 12.09 41.44
C ALA A 113 -12.80 12.95 42.37
N LYS A 114 -12.52 12.92 43.67
CA LYS A 114 -13.30 13.68 44.68
C LYS A 114 -13.15 15.20 44.54
N LYS A 115 -12.15 15.65 43.78
CA LYS A 115 -11.85 17.04 43.50
C LYS A 115 -11.39 17.14 42.05
N ASP A 116 -11.85 18.18 41.38
CA ASP A 116 -11.34 18.52 40.06
C ASP A 116 -9.86 18.85 40.13
N LEU A 117 -9.12 18.45 39.10
CA LEU A 117 -7.74 18.86 38.95
C LEU A 117 -7.71 20.38 38.69
N PRO A 118 -6.69 21.10 39.17
CA PRO A 118 -6.53 22.53 38.91
C PRO A 118 -6.03 22.76 37.47
N ILE A 119 -6.80 22.32 36.49
CA ILE A 119 -6.51 22.42 35.06
C ILE A 119 -7.53 23.37 34.45
N SER A 120 -7.07 24.27 33.58
CA SER A 120 -7.97 25.16 32.86
C SER A 120 -8.89 24.37 31.93
N THR A 121 -10.18 24.70 31.96
CA THR A 121 -11.19 24.20 31.01
C THR A 121 -11.51 25.23 29.92
N ASP A 122 -10.80 26.35 29.90
CA ASP A 122 -10.96 27.38 28.90
C ASP A 122 -10.37 26.92 27.55
N PRO A 123 -10.75 27.56 26.43
CA PRO A 123 -10.12 27.31 25.14
C PRO A 123 -8.59 27.46 25.23
N PRO A 124 -7.84 26.69 24.43
CA PRO A 124 -6.39 26.77 24.44
C PRO A 124 -5.94 28.19 24.11
N THR A 125 -4.86 28.63 24.74
CA THR A 125 -4.23 29.93 24.49
C THR A 125 -3.29 29.87 23.28
N CYS A 126 -2.96 31.04 22.72
CA CYS A 126 -2.02 31.12 21.61
C CYS A 126 -0.61 30.62 22.02
N ASP A 127 -0.19 30.88 23.26
CA ASP A 127 1.08 30.40 23.79
C ASP A 127 1.13 28.88 23.98
N GLU A 128 0.04 28.27 24.44
CA GLU A 128 -0.07 26.81 24.49
C GLU A 128 0.00 26.20 23.09
N THR A 129 -0.67 26.82 22.12
CA THR A 129 -0.62 26.38 20.72
C THR A 129 0.81 26.47 20.17
N ARG A 130 1.52 27.58 20.44
CA ARG A 130 2.92 27.74 20.04
C ARG A 130 3.83 26.68 20.65
N LYS A 131 3.69 26.43 21.96
CA LYS A 131 4.47 25.39 22.66
C LYS A 131 4.17 24.00 22.08
N ALA A 132 2.91 23.70 21.78
CA ALA A 132 2.51 22.42 21.19
C ALA A 132 3.16 22.20 19.81
N ILE A 133 3.13 23.22 18.93
CA ILE A 133 3.77 23.17 17.60
C ILE A 133 5.29 22.93 17.76
N GLN A 134 5.94 23.67 18.66
CA GLN A 134 7.38 23.53 18.91
C GLN A 134 7.76 22.18 19.54
N ALA A 135 6.87 21.56 20.32
CA ALA A 135 7.09 20.25 20.93
C ALA A 135 6.92 19.08 19.95
N MET A 136 6.46 19.31 18.73
CA MET A 136 6.30 18.25 17.73
C MET A 136 7.66 17.65 17.34
N ASN A 137 7.68 16.33 17.15
CA ASN A 137 8.87 15.65 16.66
C ASN A 137 8.99 15.80 15.14
N SER A 138 10.17 16.20 14.66
CA SER A 138 10.51 16.21 13.23
C SER A 138 10.75 14.78 12.70
N ASN A 139 10.77 14.64 11.37
CA ASN A 139 10.94 13.42 10.59
C ASN A 139 9.86 12.35 10.87
N LYS A 140 8.66 12.80 11.21
CA LYS A 140 7.47 11.94 11.29
C LYS A 140 6.75 11.92 9.95
N ALA A 141 5.99 10.85 9.71
CA ALA A 141 5.21 10.72 8.49
C ALA A 141 4.13 11.82 8.44
N ALA A 142 3.97 12.44 7.26
CA ALA A 142 2.89 13.37 6.97
C ALA A 142 1.53 12.66 7.04
N GLY A 143 0.48 13.44 7.28
CA GLY A 143 -0.89 12.94 7.29
C GLY A 143 -1.44 12.62 5.89
N LEU A 144 -2.76 12.46 5.82
CA LEU A 144 -3.55 12.32 4.58
C LEU A 144 -3.63 13.60 3.75
N ASP A 145 -2.76 14.56 3.96
CA ASP A 145 -2.64 15.74 3.11
C ASP A 145 -1.32 15.71 2.33
N TRP A 146 -0.39 14.81 2.68
CA TRP A 146 0.96 14.64 2.12
C TRP A 146 1.84 15.90 2.14
N ALA A 147 1.28 17.06 2.50
CA ALA A 147 1.85 18.38 2.34
C ALA A 147 2.19 19.03 3.68
N ILE A 148 1.48 18.68 4.76
CA ILE A 148 1.65 19.33 6.06
C ILE A 148 2.49 18.43 6.96
N THR A 149 3.78 18.76 7.07
CA THR A 149 4.71 18.07 7.95
C THR A 149 4.93 18.85 9.25
N ALA A 150 5.50 18.19 10.26
CA ALA A 150 5.86 18.84 11.52
C ALA A 150 6.79 20.04 11.29
N GLU A 151 7.75 19.91 10.37
CA GLU A 151 8.71 20.94 10.00
C GLU A 151 8.02 22.13 9.33
N ALA A 152 7.02 21.88 8.49
CA ALA A 152 6.24 22.95 7.87
C ALA A 152 5.47 23.77 8.91
N LEU A 153 4.89 23.11 9.92
CA LEU A 153 4.19 23.79 11.01
C LEU A 153 5.16 24.58 11.90
N GLN A 154 6.31 24.00 12.22
CA GLN A 154 7.35 24.64 13.03
C GLN A 154 8.01 25.83 12.33
N GLY A 155 8.25 25.72 11.02
CA GLY A 155 8.86 26.77 10.19
C GLY A 155 7.88 27.84 9.69
N GLY A 156 6.58 27.65 9.89
CA GLY A 156 5.53 28.50 9.33
C GLY A 156 5.34 29.86 10.02
N GLY A 157 6.04 30.13 11.12
CA GLY A 157 6.02 31.40 11.84
C GLY A 157 4.66 31.80 12.41
N GLU A 158 4.49 33.10 12.72
CA GLU A 158 3.29 33.62 13.40
C GLU A 158 2.01 33.52 12.56
N VAL A 159 2.11 33.60 11.22
CA VAL A 159 0.93 33.44 10.33
C VAL A 159 0.36 32.03 10.45
N THR A 160 1.23 31.02 10.44
CA THR A 160 0.82 29.62 10.58
C THR A 160 0.29 29.34 11.98
N LEU A 161 0.92 29.91 13.01
CA LEU A 161 0.45 29.82 14.39
C LEU A 161 -0.98 30.38 14.53
N ASP A 162 -1.26 31.58 14.00
CA ASP A 162 -2.58 32.21 14.11
C ASP A 162 -3.67 31.36 13.43
N ILE A 163 -3.38 30.79 12.26
CA ILE A 163 -4.30 29.89 11.54
C ILE A 163 -4.58 28.63 12.37
N ILE A 164 -3.54 27.98 12.88
CA ILE A 164 -3.69 26.74 13.67
C ILE A 164 -4.42 27.02 14.97
N HIS A 165 -4.09 28.13 15.65
CA HIS A 165 -4.71 28.50 16.90
C HIS A 165 -6.21 28.73 16.73
N LYS A 166 -6.63 29.51 15.71
CA LYS A 166 -8.04 29.70 15.38
C LYS A 166 -8.75 28.38 15.13
N PHE A 167 -8.12 27.50 14.37
CA PHE A 167 -8.66 26.17 14.09
C PHE A 167 -8.80 25.30 15.35
N CYS A 168 -7.80 25.28 16.24
CA CYS A 168 -7.86 24.56 17.51
C CYS A 168 -8.98 25.09 18.42
N VAL A 169 -9.15 26.41 18.51
CA VAL A 169 -10.23 27.04 19.28
C VAL A 169 -11.60 26.71 18.70
N GLU A 170 -11.75 26.71 17.38
CA GLU A 170 -13.00 26.33 16.70
C GLU A 170 -13.37 24.88 16.99
N VAL A 171 -12.43 23.94 16.84
CA VAL A 171 -12.67 22.51 17.12
C VAL A 171 -13.00 22.29 18.60
N PHE A 172 -12.30 22.98 19.50
CA PHE A 172 -12.59 22.92 20.94
C PHE A 172 -14.01 23.40 21.26
N THR A 173 -14.41 24.55 20.70
CA THR A 173 -15.70 25.18 20.98
C THR A 173 -16.86 24.40 20.37
N THR A 174 -16.71 23.91 19.15
CA THR A 174 -17.75 23.15 18.43
C THR A 174 -17.86 21.70 18.90
N SER A 175 -16.81 21.18 19.56
CA SER A 175 -16.67 19.75 19.89
C SER A 175 -16.85 18.83 18.68
N ALA A 176 -16.59 19.36 17.48
CA ALA A 176 -16.80 18.67 16.21
C ALA A 176 -15.46 18.50 15.49
N PRO A 177 -14.80 17.33 15.59
CA PRO A 177 -13.54 17.12 14.92
C PRO A 177 -13.73 17.06 13.39
N PRO A 178 -12.73 17.51 12.62
CA PRO A 178 -12.70 17.31 11.17
C PRO A 178 -12.82 15.83 10.81
N LYS A 179 -13.52 15.52 9.71
CA LYS A 179 -13.65 14.14 9.21
C LYS A 179 -12.29 13.48 8.96
N GLN A 180 -11.28 14.27 8.60
CA GLN A 180 -9.93 13.79 8.36
C GLN A 180 -9.28 13.21 9.62
N TRP A 181 -9.61 13.70 10.82
CA TRP A 181 -9.05 13.18 12.09
C TRP A 181 -9.58 11.79 12.45
N ILE A 182 -10.81 11.47 12.00
CA ILE A 182 -11.41 10.15 12.18
C ILE A 182 -11.14 9.21 10.99
N THR A 183 -10.36 9.68 10.00
CA THR A 183 -9.97 8.90 8.82
C THR A 183 -8.51 8.51 8.93
N ASN A 184 -8.21 7.21 8.93
CA ASN A 184 -6.85 6.70 9.00
C ASN A 184 -6.48 5.90 7.75
N ILE A 185 -5.26 6.09 7.25
CA ILE A 185 -4.64 5.14 6.32
C ILE A 185 -3.76 4.20 7.15
N ILE A 186 -3.94 2.90 6.94
CA ILE A 186 -3.12 1.88 7.57
C ILE A 186 -2.15 1.35 6.51
N VAL A 187 -0.85 1.59 6.73
CA VAL A 187 0.23 1.07 5.87
C VAL A 187 0.90 -0.10 6.60
N PRO A 188 0.76 -1.35 6.14
CA PRO A 188 1.41 -2.48 6.77
C PRO A 188 2.91 -2.46 6.45
N LEU A 189 3.74 -2.28 7.49
CA LEU A 189 5.19 -2.36 7.38
C LEU A 189 5.67 -3.70 7.97
N PRO A 190 6.39 -4.53 7.18
CA PRO A 190 6.96 -5.77 7.71
C PRO A 190 8.05 -5.45 8.73
N LYS A 191 8.02 -6.16 9.87
CA LYS A 191 9.10 -6.05 10.88
C LYS A 191 10.36 -6.73 10.36
N LYS A 192 11.51 -6.29 10.86
CA LYS A 192 12.81 -6.91 10.56
C LYS A 192 12.79 -8.38 11.01
N GLY A 193 12.89 -9.32 10.06
CA GLY A 193 12.83 -10.76 10.29
C GLY A 193 11.69 -11.47 9.55
N ASP A 194 10.62 -10.76 9.21
CA ASP A 194 9.54 -11.26 8.37
C ASP A 194 9.88 -11.04 6.88
N LEU A 195 10.65 -11.99 6.32
CA LEU A 195 11.07 -11.99 4.92
C LEU A 195 10.25 -12.92 4.02
N SER A 196 9.15 -13.50 4.53
CA SER A 196 8.28 -14.39 3.75
C SER A 196 7.27 -13.64 2.88
#